data_AF-A0A2R6XR77-F1
#
_entry.id   AF-A0A2R6XR77-F1
#
_cell.length_a   1.000
_cell.length_b   1.000
_cell.length_c   1.000
_cell.angle_alpha   90.00
_cell.angle_beta   90.00
_cell.angle_gamma   90.00
#
_symmetry.space_group_name_H-M   'P 1'
#
loop_
_entity.id
_entity.type
_entity.pdbx_description
1 polymer ?
#
loop_
_entity_poly.entity_id
_entity_poly.type
_entity_poly.pdbx_seq_one_letter_code
_entity_poly.pdbx_strand_id
1 'polypeptide(L)'
;MARKYGRVGMKDPFMYTSSINHGLLTEKALRDVFEITSYINFGTAEEPLPYPVKFKDRDSFFGKQIMTQTPKWGFQTNDVFFQKEHPWVFDGDLFVDRNMYVESQPDRYKGFWTSDFSKRDEYTNVMRTEQYREQLKLENKHSKKSVEQSEDRIKAIKAQYPDIDKPHRTRFDGPRYLYDVGRAGLATTKHCTRCHKQTYYCPHNAAYCTNNPGLKKDMGFHRTSSQDYGREADTANYAKPKYGNKPVIKQQMYRRTKIFFPAKTLLGFPA
;
A
#
# COMPACT_ATOMS: atom_id res chain seq x y z
N MET A 1 126.38 54.52 81.43
CA MET A 1 126.75 54.37 82.86
C MET A 1 125.48 54.04 83.67
N ALA A 2 125.63 53.74 84.96
CA ALA A 2 124.55 53.32 85.89
C ALA A 2 124.05 54.52 86.76
N ARG A 3 123.11 54.49 87.72
CA ARG A 3 122.19 53.46 88.29
C ARG A 3 121.15 54.14 89.23
N LYS A 4 119.85 53.74 89.21
CA LYS A 4 118.84 53.80 90.32
C LYS A 4 118.59 55.19 91.02
N TYR A 5 117.60 55.43 91.90
CA TYR A 5 116.69 54.64 92.75
C TYR A 5 115.23 55.18 92.75
N GLY A 6 114.28 54.50 93.42
CA GLY A 6 112.85 54.88 93.53
C GLY A 6 112.32 55.06 94.96
N ARG A 7 110.99 55.07 95.16
CA ARG A 7 110.29 55.22 96.46
C ARG A 7 109.01 54.36 96.57
N VAL A 8 108.48 54.28 97.80
CA VAL A 8 107.22 53.65 98.26
C VAL A 8 106.61 54.63 99.29
N GLY A 9 105.30 54.74 99.56
CA GLY A 9 104.11 54.02 99.08
C GLY A 9 103.18 53.65 100.27
N MET A 10 101.85 53.75 100.13
CA MET A 10 100.89 53.57 101.24
C MET A 10 99.50 53.06 100.79
N LYS A 11 98.65 52.67 101.75
CA LYS A 11 97.34 51.97 101.65
C LYS A 11 96.42 52.47 102.79
N ASP A 12 95.11 52.25 102.86
CA ASP A 12 94.08 51.48 102.10
C ASP A 12 92.70 52.21 102.30
N PRO A 13 91.47 51.72 101.97
CA PRO A 13 91.00 50.40 101.49
C PRO A 13 90.03 50.49 100.27
N PHE A 14 89.06 49.58 100.14
CA PHE A 14 87.90 49.59 99.22
C PHE A 14 86.63 49.04 99.93
N MET A 15 85.42 49.40 99.45
CA MET A 15 84.13 48.84 99.91
C MET A 15 83.43 48.05 98.80
N TYR A 16 82.59 47.09 99.18
CA TYR A 16 81.95 46.12 98.28
C TYR A 16 80.59 46.59 97.71
N THR A 17 80.38 46.36 96.41
CA THR A 17 79.10 45.92 95.85
C THR A 17 79.35 44.79 94.85
N SER A 18 78.59 43.70 94.95
CA SER A 18 78.76 42.50 94.12
C SER A 18 77.59 42.34 93.14
N SER A 19 77.83 42.42 91.84
CA SER A 19 76.85 42.01 90.83
C SER A 19 76.70 40.48 90.81
N ILE A 20 75.49 40.01 90.48
CA ILE A 20 75.14 38.58 90.61
C ILE A 20 75.93 37.72 89.61
N ASN A 21 76.33 38.30 88.47
CA ASN A 21 77.10 37.65 87.41
C ASN A 21 78.56 38.15 87.32
N HIS A 22 79.14 38.65 88.42
CA HIS A 22 80.46 39.29 88.43
C HIS A 22 81.59 38.43 87.84
N GLY A 23 82.28 38.94 86.82
CA GLY A 23 83.44 38.29 86.20
C GLY A 23 83.11 37.29 85.08
N LEU A 24 81.84 37.13 84.69
CA LEU A 24 81.41 36.27 83.59
C LEU A 24 81.19 37.06 82.29
N LEU A 25 81.44 36.40 81.15
CA LEU A 25 81.26 36.97 79.78
C LEU A 25 80.16 36.24 79.00
N THR A 26 79.14 35.73 79.68
CA THR A 26 77.99 35.03 79.08
C THR A 26 76.86 36.02 78.75
N GLU A 27 75.90 35.62 77.88
CA GLU A 27 74.71 36.44 77.58
C GLU A 27 73.93 36.83 78.85
N LYS A 28 73.91 35.93 79.85
CA LYS A 28 73.38 36.17 81.20
C LYS A 28 74.01 37.38 81.88
N ALA A 29 75.34 37.48 81.83
CA ALA A 29 76.11 38.56 82.44
C ALA A 29 76.02 39.87 81.63
N LEU A 30 75.99 39.78 80.29
CA LEU A 30 75.81 40.92 79.40
C LEU A 30 74.46 41.65 79.57
N ARG A 31 73.45 40.99 80.18
CA ARG A 31 72.13 41.56 80.48
C ARG A 31 71.79 41.60 81.98
N ASP A 32 72.71 41.15 82.83
CA ASP A 32 72.57 40.91 84.28
C ASP A 32 71.21 40.31 84.71
N VAL A 33 70.83 39.18 84.09
CA VAL A 33 69.57 38.47 84.37
C VAL A 33 69.83 37.23 85.25
N PHE A 34 68.82 36.80 86.01
CA PHE A 34 68.88 35.56 86.81
C PHE A 34 69.04 34.29 85.97
N GLU A 35 68.56 34.26 84.73
CA GLU A 35 68.74 33.17 83.77
C GLU A 35 68.48 33.66 82.33
N ILE A 36 68.92 32.91 81.32
CA ILE A 36 68.70 33.25 79.90
C ILE A 36 67.43 32.55 79.42
N THR A 37 66.47 33.31 78.91
CA THR A 37 65.27 32.77 78.25
C THR A 37 65.50 32.64 76.74
N SER A 38 65.02 31.55 76.15
CA SER A 38 65.07 31.32 74.69
C SER A 38 64.16 32.31 73.95
N TYR A 39 64.66 32.86 72.84
CA TYR A 39 63.86 33.68 71.94
C TYR A 39 62.74 32.87 71.28
N ILE A 40 61.56 33.48 71.12
CA ILE A 40 60.40 32.86 70.46
C ILE A 40 60.63 32.67 68.94
N ASN A 41 61.63 33.36 68.37
CA ASN A 41 61.94 33.40 66.94
C ASN A 41 62.68 32.13 66.45
N PHE A 42 61.99 30.99 66.52
CA PHE A 42 62.01 29.92 65.53
C PHE A 42 63.39 29.32 65.12
N GLY A 43 63.81 28.29 65.86
CA GLY A 43 64.89 27.37 65.47
C GLY A 43 65.92 27.13 66.58
N THR A 44 66.81 26.16 66.38
CA THR A 44 68.06 26.06 67.16
C THR A 44 69.17 26.80 66.42
N ALA A 45 70.34 26.96 67.05
CA ALA A 45 71.50 27.55 66.37
C ALA A 45 72.05 26.67 65.23
N GLU A 46 71.71 25.37 65.24
CA GLU A 46 72.10 24.38 64.24
C GLU A 46 71.05 24.25 63.12
N GLU A 47 69.76 24.37 63.45
CA GLU A 47 68.63 24.37 62.51
C GLU A 47 67.71 25.59 62.71
N PRO A 48 68.02 26.75 62.09
CA PRO A 48 67.12 27.91 62.03
C PRO A 48 65.94 27.63 61.08
N LEU A 49 64.73 28.08 61.45
CA LEU A 49 63.52 27.79 60.68
C LEU A 49 63.50 28.58 59.34
N PRO A 50 63.45 27.93 58.17
CA PRO A 50 63.63 28.59 56.89
C PRO A 50 62.43 29.47 56.51
N TYR A 51 62.67 30.78 56.36
CA TYR A 51 61.68 31.74 55.87
C TYR A 51 61.94 32.06 54.39
N PRO A 52 60.92 32.00 53.49
CA PRO A 52 59.52 31.68 53.75
C PRO A 52 59.23 30.17 53.72
N VAL A 53 58.37 29.72 54.65
CA VAL A 53 57.80 28.36 54.61
C VAL A 53 56.73 28.29 53.51
N LYS A 54 56.86 27.32 52.60
CA LYS A 54 55.80 27.03 51.62
C LYS A 54 54.69 26.21 52.27
N PHE A 55 53.54 26.83 52.52
CA PHE A 55 52.33 26.11 52.90
C PHE A 55 51.86 25.21 51.74
N LYS A 56 51.27 24.05 52.07
CA LYS A 56 50.65 23.19 51.07
C LYS A 56 49.27 23.75 50.72
N ASP A 57 49.11 24.19 49.48
CA ASP A 57 47.80 24.53 48.92
C ASP A 57 46.84 23.34 48.91
N ARG A 58 45.53 23.62 48.82
CA ARG A 58 44.51 22.57 48.71
C ARG A 58 44.67 21.81 47.40
N ASP A 59 44.71 20.47 47.46
CA ASP A 59 44.92 19.61 46.29
C ASP A 59 43.91 19.85 45.15
N SER A 60 42.72 20.39 45.46
CA SER A 60 41.72 20.82 44.48
C SER A 60 42.18 21.89 43.48
N PHE A 61 43.23 22.66 43.78
CA PHE A 61 43.84 23.61 42.84
C PHE A 61 44.78 22.95 41.83
N PHE A 62 45.26 21.73 42.11
CA PHE A 62 46.31 21.04 41.36
C PHE A 62 45.88 19.64 40.95
N GLY A 63 44.94 19.56 39.99
CA GLY A 63 44.42 18.28 39.49
C GLY A 63 43.69 18.41 38.16
N LYS A 64 43.47 17.26 37.50
CA LYS A 64 42.68 17.17 36.27
C LYS A 64 41.18 17.19 36.64
N GLN A 65 40.45 18.16 36.10
CA GLN A 65 39.02 18.32 36.35
C GLN A 65 38.19 17.18 35.72
N ILE A 66 36.95 17.02 36.19
CA ILE A 66 36.01 16.00 35.71
C ILE A 66 35.71 16.24 34.22
N MET A 67 35.88 15.20 33.40
CA MET A 67 35.56 15.25 31.97
C MET A 67 34.05 15.22 31.77
N THR A 68 33.51 16.24 31.09
CA THR A 68 32.15 16.25 30.55
C THR A 68 32.18 15.97 29.05
N GLN A 69 31.10 15.41 28.51
CA GLN A 69 30.91 15.24 27.06
C GLN A 69 29.83 16.20 26.58
N THR A 70 30.11 16.93 25.50
CA THR A 70 29.12 17.79 24.85
C THR A 70 28.18 16.97 23.96
N PRO A 71 26.91 17.39 23.80
CA PRO A 71 26.04 16.79 22.80
C PRO A 71 26.64 16.99 21.40
N LYS A 72 26.66 15.92 20.62
CA LYS A 72 27.08 15.94 19.21
C LYS A 72 25.92 16.41 18.35
N TRP A 73 26.19 17.31 17.41
CA TRP A 73 25.19 17.89 16.51
C TRP A 73 25.58 17.67 15.05
N GLY A 74 24.57 17.54 14.18
CA GLY A 74 24.74 17.66 12.72
C GLY A 74 24.82 16.36 11.92
N PHE A 75 25.01 15.19 12.55
CA PHE A 75 25.00 13.89 11.85
C PHE A 75 24.17 12.85 12.60
N GLN A 76 23.47 12.00 11.84
CA GLN A 76 22.68 10.87 12.36
C GLN A 76 23.55 9.60 12.43
N THR A 77 24.69 9.68 13.10
CA THR A 77 25.61 8.55 13.31
C THR A 77 25.38 7.89 14.67
N ASN A 78 25.64 6.58 14.75
CA ASN A 78 25.28 5.79 15.94
C ASN A 78 25.92 6.28 17.25
N ASP A 79 27.04 6.99 17.16
CA ASP A 79 27.76 7.56 18.29
C ASP A 79 27.12 8.85 18.87
N VAL A 80 25.98 9.28 18.33
CA VAL A 80 25.09 10.33 18.84
C VAL A 80 23.92 9.73 19.67
N PHE A 81 23.52 8.49 19.41
CA PHE A 81 22.51 7.79 20.20
C PHE A 81 23.07 7.34 21.56
N PHE A 82 22.19 7.16 22.55
CA PHE A 82 22.56 6.62 23.87
C PHE A 82 23.09 5.18 23.78
N GLN A 83 22.54 4.38 22.86
CA GLN A 83 23.07 3.08 22.47
C GLN A 83 23.93 3.27 21.22
N LYS A 84 25.23 2.99 21.32
CA LYS A 84 26.18 3.09 20.19
C LYS A 84 26.02 1.97 19.17
N GLU A 85 25.42 0.86 19.59
CA GLU A 85 24.99 -0.23 18.74
C GLU A 85 23.57 0.09 18.26
N HIS A 86 23.37 0.07 16.94
CA HIS A 86 22.07 0.24 16.30
C HIS A 86 21.71 -1.07 15.59
N PRO A 87 21.22 -2.08 16.33
CA PRO A 87 20.84 -3.36 15.74
C PRO A 87 19.62 -3.20 14.84
N TRP A 88 19.68 -3.71 13.61
CA TRP A 88 18.50 -3.81 12.76
C TRP A 88 17.76 -5.11 13.04
N VAL A 89 16.43 -5.07 13.04
CA VAL A 89 15.58 -6.25 13.29
C VAL A 89 15.81 -7.37 12.25
N PHE A 90 16.37 -7.02 11.09
CA PHE A 90 16.67 -7.94 9.98
C PHE A 90 18.14 -8.37 9.92
N ASP A 91 19.00 -7.95 10.87
CA ASP A 91 20.41 -8.35 10.87
C ASP A 91 20.55 -9.85 11.17
N GLY A 92 20.93 -10.62 10.14
CA GLY A 92 21.12 -12.07 10.22
C GLY A 92 20.01 -12.90 9.55
N ASP A 93 18.87 -12.29 9.23
CA ASP A 93 17.80 -12.95 8.47
C ASP A 93 18.15 -13.02 6.97
N LEU A 94 17.84 -14.17 6.35
CA LEU A 94 18.01 -14.34 4.90
C LEU A 94 16.82 -13.70 4.15
N PHE A 95 17.12 -12.88 3.14
CA PHE A 95 16.10 -12.31 2.27
C PHE A 95 15.47 -13.40 1.36
N VAL A 96 14.14 -13.55 1.43
CA VAL A 96 13.38 -14.57 0.68
C VAL A 96 12.20 -13.95 -0.07
N ASP A 97 12.32 -13.83 -1.40
CA ASP A 97 11.28 -13.24 -2.28
C ASP A 97 9.95 -13.99 -2.28
N ARG A 98 9.96 -15.32 -2.06
CA ARG A 98 8.78 -16.18 -2.20
C ARG A 98 8.88 -17.48 -1.40
N ASN A 99 7.74 -17.96 -0.91
CA ASN A 99 7.64 -19.24 -0.19
C ASN A 99 7.81 -20.40 -1.20
N MET A 100 8.79 -21.29 -0.99
CA MET A 100 9.04 -22.43 -1.89
C MET A 100 8.33 -23.71 -1.42
N TYR A 101 7.10 -23.91 -1.90
CA TYR A 101 6.25 -25.06 -1.55
C TYR A 101 6.85 -26.45 -1.80
N VAL A 102 7.90 -26.56 -2.62
CA VAL A 102 8.61 -27.83 -2.86
C VAL A 102 9.28 -28.34 -1.57
N GLU A 103 9.73 -27.45 -0.70
CA GLU A 103 10.45 -27.78 0.53
C GLU A 103 9.49 -28.00 1.70
N SER A 104 8.37 -27.27 1.75
CA SER A 104 7.38 -27.34 2.84
C SER A 104 6.24 -28.36 2.59
N GLN A 105 6.02 -28.80 1.36
CA GLN A 105 4.99 -29.77 0.99
C GLN A 105 5.59 -30.86 0.07
N PRO A 106 6.33 -31.85 0.60
CA PRO A 106 6.93 -32.91 -0.21
C PRO A 106 5.88 -33.81 -0.88
N ASP A 107 4.76 -34.08 -0.19
CA ASP A 107 3.68 -34.90 -0.72
C ASP A 107 2.76 -34.10 -1.65
N ARG A 108 2.65 -34.55 -2.91
CA ARG A 108 1.78 -33.94 -3.93
C ARG A 108 0.70 -34.91 -4.40
N TYR A 109 -0.53 -34.67 -3.99
CA TYR A 109 -1.70 -35.48 -4.33
C TYR A 109 -2.38 -35.01 -5.64
N LYS A 110 -3.07 -35.93 -6.33
CA LYS A 110 -3.86 -35.60 -7.53
C LYS A 110 -5.26 -35.11 -7.12
N GLY A 111 -5.52 -33.82 -7.30
CA GLY A 111 -6.87 -33.23 -7.18
C GLY A 111 -7.69 -33.34 -8.47
N PHE A 112 -8.92 -32.81 -8.45
CA PHE A 112 -9.90 -32.91 -9.53
C PHE A 112 -9.47 -32.21 -10.84
N TRP A 113 -9.11 -30.94 -10.77
CA TRP A 113 -8.73 -30.10 -11.92
C TRP A 113 -7.28 -29.59 -11.83
N THR A 114 -6.72 -29.54 -10.63
CA THR A 114 -5.33 -29.17 -10.36
C THR A 114 -4.70 -30.21 -9.44
N SER A 115 -3.41 -30.48 -9.65
CA SER A 115 -2.59 -31.41 -8.85
C SER A 115 -1.29 -30.73 -8.39
N ASP A 116 -1.45 -29.48 -7.97
CA ASP A 116 -0.40 -28.63 -7.41
C ASP A 116 -0.42 -28.62 -5.89
N PHE A 117 0.65 -28.09 -5.30
CA PHE A 117 0.76 -27.80 -3.87
C PHE A 117 -0.40 -26.88 -3.39
N SER A 118 -0.73 -26.95 -2.11
CA SER A 118 -1.73 -26.08 -1.48
C SER A 118 -1.12 -24.70 -1.18
N LYS A 119 -1.40 -23.72 -2.04
CA LYS A 119 -0.81 -22.37 -2.00
C LYS A 119 -1.75 -21.27 -1.46
N ARG A 120 -2.62 -21.58 -0.49
CA ARG A 120 -3.60 -20.59 0.04
C ARG A 120 -2.92 -19.42 0.75
N ASP A 121 -1.70 -19.62 1.23
CA ASP A 121 -0.84 -18.67 1.93
C ASP A 121 0.09 -17.88 0.98
N GLU A 122 0.11 -18.15 -0.33
CA GLU A 122 1.04 -17.52 -1.31
C GLU A 122 0.92 -15.99 -1.31
N TYR A 123 -0.27 -15.47 -0.99
CA TYR A 123 -0.58 -14.05 -0.92
C TYR A 123 -0.56 -13.48 0.51
N THR A 124 0.04 -14.18 1.48
CA THR A 124 0.42 -13.58 2.78
C THR A 124 1.78 -12.86 2.67
N ASN A 125 2.67 -13.31 1.79
CA ASN A 125 3.95 -12.66 1.50
C ASN A 125 3.72 -11.36 0.70
N VAL A 126 4.14 -10.22 1.26
CA VAL A 126 3.94 -8.88 0.69
C VAL A 126 4.53 -8.76 -0.71
N MET A 127 5.75 -9.27 -0.95
CA MET A 127 6.42 -9.23 -2.25
C MET A 127 5.57 -9.90 -3.32
N ARG A 128 4.97 -11.04 -2.97
CA ARG A 128 4.10 -11.79 -3.88
C ARG A 128 2.76 -11.09 -4.15
N THR A 129 2.23 -10.35 -3.17
CA THR A 129 1.05 -9.49 -3.41
C THR A 129 1.34 -8.31 -4.33
N GLU A 130 2.51 -7.67 -4.24
CA GLU A 130 2.87 -6.56 -5.14
C GLU A 130 3.15 -7.03 -6.56
N GLN A 131 3.85 -8.16 -6.76
CA GLN A 131 4.00 -8.78 -8.09
C GLN A 131 2.63 -9.01 -8.77
N TYR A 132 1.64 -9.51 -8.02
CA TYR A 132 0.30 -9.73 -8.56
C TYR A 132 -0.47 -8.41 -8.79
N ARG A 133 -0.30 -7.40 -7.93
CA ARG A 133 -0.81 -6.04 -8.16
C ARG A 133 -0.19 -5.41 -9.41
N GLU A 134 1.08 -5.65 -9.70
CA GLU A 134 1.74 -5.19 -10.92
C GLU A 134 1.19 -5.90 -12.16
N GLN A 135 1.08 -7.24 -12.13
CA GLN A 135 0.45 -8.01 -13.20
C GLN A 135 -0.96 -7.48 -13.52
N LEU A 136 -1.81 -7.29 -12.51
CA LEU A 136 -3.16 -6.75 -12.68
C LEU A 136 -3.15 -5.30 -13.23
N LYS A 137 -2.20 -4.44 -12.84
CA LYS A 137 -2.06 -3.08 -13.41
C LYS A 137 -1.73 -3.16 -14.91
N LEU A 138 -0.86 -4.09 -15.33
CA LEU A 138 -0.50 -4.32 -16.73
C LEU A 138 -1.65 -4.92 -17.54
N GLU A 139 -2.30 -5.97 -17.04
CA GLU A 139 -3.46 -6.59 -17.70
C GLU A 139 -4.57 -5.57 -17.95
N ASN A 140 -4.94 -4.76 -16.94
CA ASN A 140 -5.91 -3.68 -17.10
C ASN A 140 -5.48 -2.62 -18.15
N LYS A 141 -4.18 -2.31 -18.25
CA LYS A 141 -3.62 -1.39 -19.26
C LYS A 141 -3.71 -1.97 -20.68
N HIS A 142 -3.59 -3.28 -20.84
CA HIS A 142 -3.80 -3.97 -22.12
C HIS A 142 -5.30 -4.11 -22.47
N SER A 143 -6.15 -4.43 -21.49
CA SER A 143 -7.60 -4.51 -21.68
C SER A 143 -8.20 -3.17 -22.14
N LYS A 144 -7.80 -2.04 -21.55
CA LYS A 144 -8.25 -0.70 -22.00
C LYS A 144 -7.93 -0.42 -23.47
N LYS A 145 -6.68 -0.68 -23.89
CA LYS A 145 -6.27 -0.57 -25.30
C LYS A 145 -7.07 -1.48 -26.24
N SER A 146 -7.45 -2.66 -25.78
CA SER A 146 -8.31 -3.57 -26.56
C SER A 146 -9.74 -3.03 -26.69
N VAL A 147 -10.29 -2.44 -25.62
CA VAL A 147 -11.59 -1.76 -25.65
C VAL A 147 -11.56 -0.56 -26.58
N GLU A 148 -10.57 0.34 -26.47
CA GLU A 148 -10.35 1.49 -27.36
C GLU A 148 -10.36 1.06 -28.84
N GLN A 149 -9.58 0.04 -29.21
CA GLN A 149 -9.56 -0.53 -30.56
C GLN A 149 -10.88 -1.17 -30.99
N SER A 150 -11.66 -1.72 -30.05
CA SER A 150 -12.99 -2.28 -30.34
C SER A 150 -14.03 -1.18 -30.57
N GLU A 151 -13.96 -0.08 -29.81
CA GLU A 151 -14.83 1.08 -29.98
C GLU A 151 -14.62 1.72 -31.34
N ASP A 152 -13.39 1.88 -31.81
CA ASP A 152 -13.10 2.49 -33.11
C ASP A 152 -13.61 1.62 -34.28
N ARG A 153 -13.57 0.29 -34.13
CA ARG A 153 -14.25 -0.63 -35.08
C ARG A 153 -15.78 -0.47 -35.03
N ILE A 154 -16.36 -0.32 -33.84
CA ILE A 154 -17.80 -0.08 -33.68
C ILE A 154 -18.21 1.28 -34.29
N LYS A 155 -17.41 2.33 -34.09
CA LYS A 155 -17.61 3.66 -34.72
C LYS A 155 -17.60 3.54 -36.25
N ALA A 156 -16.65 2.80 -36.82
CA ALA A 156 -16.60 2.54 -38.27
C ALA A 156 -17.85 1.77 -38.78
N ILE A 157 -18.29 0.72 -38.07
CA ILE A 157 -19.50 -0.04 -38.43
C ILE A 157 -20.75 0.85 -38.37
N LYS A 158 -20.88 1.70 -37.34
CA LYS A 158 -22.01 2.63 -37.21
C LYS A 158 -22.01 3.74 -38.26
N ALA A 159 -20.83 4.18 -38.72
CA ALA A 159 -20.72 5.10 -39.85
C ALA A 159 -21.12 4.44 -41.18
N GLN A 160 -20.81 3.16 -41.37
CA GLN A 160 -21.22 2.38 -42.55
C GLN A 160 -22.73 2.06 -42.56
N TYR A 161 -23.33 1.86 -41.38
CA TYR A 161 -24.73 1.44 -41.23
C TYR A 161 -25.48 2.28 -40.17
N PRO A 162 -25.86 3.54 -40.49
CA PRO A 162 -26.43 4.49 -39.53
C PRO A 162 -27.85 4.14 -39.03
N ASP A 163 -28.46 3.07 -39.55
CA ASP A 163 -29.78 2.58 -39.12
C ASP A 163 -29.70 1.50 -38.02
N ILE A 164 -28.53 0.91 -37.72
CA ILE A 164 -28.41 -0.21 -36.76
C ILE A 164 -28.91 0.16 -35.35
N ASP A 165 -28.60 1.36 -34.87
CA ASP A 165 -28.96 1.83 -33.52
C ASP A 165 -30.42 2.33 -33.43
N LYS A 166 -31.18 2.42 -34.54
CA LYS A 166 -32.51 3.03 -34.52
C LYS A 166 -33.53 2.05 -33.95
N PRO A 167 -34.17 2.34 -32.79
CA PRO A 167 -35.16 1.43 -32.23
C PRO A 167 -36.39 1.37 -33.16
N HIS A 168 -36.72 0.17 -33.64
CA HIS A 168 -37.94 -0.04 -34.40
C HIS A 168 -39.14 0.14 -33.46
N ARG A 169 -39.78 1.32 -33.54
CA ARG A 169 -40.95 1.62 -32.72
C ARG A 169 -42.06 0.61 -32.97
N THR A 170 -42.50 -0.04 -31.90
CA THR A 170 -43.58 -1.01 -31.90
C THR A 170 -44.92 -0.33 -31.57
N ARG A 171 -46.03 -1.07 -31.72
CA ARG A 171 -47.35 -0.64 -31.24
C ARG A 171 -47.47 -0.58 -29.71
N PHE A 172 -46.46 -1.07 -28.96
CA PHE A 172 -46.41 -1.08 -27.50
C PHE A 172 -45.40 -0.09 -26.91
N ASP A 173 -44.75 0.70 -27.75
CA ASP A 173 -43.99 1.86 -27.31
C ASP A 173 -44.95 2.82 -26.60
N GLY A 174 -44.76 2.96 -25.29
CA GLY A 174 -45.54 3.87 -24.47
C GLY A 174 -45.36 5.33 -24.88
N PRO A 175 -46.21 6.24 -24.37
CA PRO A 175 -45.98 7.66 -24.56
C PRO A 175 -44.62 8.08 -23.99
N ARG A 176 -43.98 9.08 -24.60
CA ARG A 176 -42.69 9.61 -24.12
C ARG A 176 -42.81 10.28 -22.75
N TYR A 177 -44.00 10.76 -22.39
CA TYR A 177 -44.26 11.47 -21.14
C TYR A 177 -45.44 10.84 -20.39
N LEU A 178 -45.31 10.74 -19.05
CA LEU A 178 -46.33 10.16 -18.18
C LEU A 178 -47.69 10.90 -18.26
N TYR A 179 -47.64 12.21 -18.54
CA TYR A 179 -48.79 13.10 -18.71
C TYR A 179 -49.74 12.71 -19.86
N ASP A 180 -49.24 11.99 -20.86
CA ASP A 180 -50.03 11.59 -22.04
C ASP A 180 -50.85 10.30 -21.79
N VAL A 181 -50.57 9.58 -20.70
CA VAL A 181 -51.26 8.35 -20.30
C VAL A 181 -52.73 8.65 -19.97
N GLY A 182 -53.65 7.93 -20.60
CA GLY A 182 -55.09 8.11 -20.40
C GLY A 182 -55.70 9.32 -21.12
N ARG A 183 -54.89 10.22 -21.71
CA ARG A 183 -55.41 11.32 -22.55
C ARG A 183 -55.98 10.78 -23.86
N ALA A 184 -57.17 11.26 -24.24
CA ALA A 184 -57.84 10.90 -25.47
C ALA A 184 -56.98 11.25 -26.70
N GLY A 185 -56.81 10.29 -27.61
CA GLY A 185 -56.01 10.45 -28.84
C GLY A 185 -54.50 10.31 -28.68
N LEU A 186 -53.98 10.29 -27.45
CA LEU A 186 -52.57 10.02 -27.14
C LEU A 186 -52.42 8.56 -26.68
N ALA A 187 -52.12 8.30 -25.40
CA ALA A 187 -51.98 6.96 -24.87
C ALA A 187 -53.27 6.46 -24.19
N THR A 188 -54.34 6.34 -24.99
CA THR A 188 -55.59 5.68 -24.58
C THR A 188 -55.60 4.20 -25.00
N THR A 189 -56.08 3.32 -24.11
CA THR A 189 -56.28 1.90 -24.41
C THR A 189 -57.35 1.71 -25.49
N LYS A 190 -56.97 1.29 -26.71
CA LYS A 190 -57.96 1.02 -27.78
C LYS A 190 -58.84 -0.18 -27.39
N HIS A 191 -60.13 0.06 -27.15
CA HIS A 191 -61.10 -0.97 -26.81
C HIS A 191 -61.10 -2.11 -27.84
N CYS A 192 -61.22 -3.36 -27.38
CA CYS A 192 -61.26 -4.54 -28.24
C CYS A 192 -62.37 -5.50 -27.79
N THR A 193 -63.41 -5.60 -28.60
CA THR A 193 -64.59 -6.46 -28.35
C THR A 193 -64.29 -7.96 -28.31
N ARG A 194 -63.10 -8.39 -28.75
CA ARG A 194 -62.64 -9.79 -28.69
C ARG A 194 -61.87 -10.14 -27.40
N CYS A 195 -61.43 -9.14 -26.62
CA CYS A 195 -60.68 -9.36 -25.38
C CYS A 195 -61.64 -9.35 -24.17
N HIS A 196 -61.75 -10.47 -23.44
CA HIS A 196 -62.60 -10.59 -22.24
C HIS A 196 -62.29 -9.54 -21.15
N LYS A 197 -61.05 -9.05 -21.09
CA LYS A 197 -60.66 -7.93 -20.22
C LYS A 197 -60.08 -6.80 -21.07
N GLN A 198 -60.43 -5.56 -20.74
CA GLN A 198 -59.77 -4.39 -21.33
C GLN A 198 -58.34 -4.29 -20.78
N THR A 199 -57.37 -4.64 -21.60
CA THR A 199 -55.94 -4.63 -21.26
C THR A 199 -55.16 -3.86 -22.31
N TYR A 200 -54.11 -3.14 -21.89
CA TYR A 200 -53.18 -2.48 -22.80
C TYR A 200 -52.51 -3.50 -23.72
N TYR A 201 -51.98 -4.57 -23.13
CA TYR A 201 -51.52 -5.78 -23.81
C TYR A 201 -52.69 -6.74 -24.14
N CYS A 202 -53.75 -6.25 -24.81
CA CYS A 202 -54.80 -7.13 -25.35
C CYS A 202 -54.21 -7.93 -26.54
N PRO A 203 -54.24 -9.28 -26.52
CA PRO A 203 -53.57 -10.10 -27.53
C PRO A 203 -54.00 -9.83 -28.98
N HIS A 204 -55.26 -9.45 -29.21
CA HIS A 204 -55.79 -9.08 -30.54
C HIS A 204 -55.38 -7.68 -31.02
N ASN A 205 -54.92 -6.81 -30.12
CA ASN A 205 -54.32 -5.52 -30.45
C ASN A 205 -52.79 -5.63 -30.57
N ALA A 206 -52.19 -6.60 -29.88
CA ALA A 206 -50.87 -7.11 -30.21
C ALA A 206 -50.90 -7.84 -31.56
N ALA A 207 -49.74 -8.18 -32.09
CA ALA A 207 -49.64 -8.97 -33.31
C ALA A 207 -50.14 -10.43 -33.14
N TYR A 208 -50.57 -10.85 -31.93
CA TYR A 208 -50.80 -12.27 -31.59
C TYR A 208 -51.96 -12.52 -30.62
N CYS A 209 -53.11 -12.89 -31.18
CA CYS A 209 -53.71 -14.20 -30.86
C CYS A 209 -54.44 -14.75 -32.10
N THR A 210 -54.10 -16.00 -32.45
CA THR A 210 -54.76 -16.97 -33.35
C THR A 210 -55.20 -16.57 -34.76
N ASN A 211 -55.57 -15.33 -35.03
CA ASN A 211 -56.38 -14.95 -36.20
C ASN A 211 -55.61 -14.15 -37.28
N ASN A 212 -54.29 -14.01 -37.15
CA ASN A 212 -53.45 -13.43 -38.21
C ASN A 212 -52.05 -14.08 -38.21
N PRO A 213 -51.87 -15.23 -38.88
CA PRO A 213 -50.63 -16.02 -38.81
C PRO A 213 -49.43 -15.43 -39.57
N GLY A 214 -49.58 -14.26 -40.21
CA GLY A 214 -48.54 -13.66 -41.08
C GLY A 214 -47.55 -12.73 -40.40
N LEU A 215 -47.81 -12.24 -39.18
CA LEU A 215 -46.84 -11.47 -38.40
C LEU A 215 -46.13 -12.39 -37.40
N LYS A 216 -44.84 -12.15 -37.14
CA LYS A 216 -44.08 -12.78 -36.05
C LYS A 216 -44.08 -11.89 -34.80
N LYS A 217 -43.94 -12.48 -33.61
CA LYS A 217 -43.64 -11.72 -32.39
C LYS A 217 -42.20 -11.23 -32.49
N ASP A 218 -41.98 -9.94 -32.25
CA ASP A 218 -40.66 -9.53 -31.80
C ASP A 218 -40.47 -10.00 -30.35
N MET A 219 -39.36 -10.68 -30.12
CA MET A 219 -38.93 -11.18 -28.81
C MET A 219 -37.72 -10.39 -28.27
N GLY A 220 -37.18 -9.45 -29.07
CA GLY A 220 -35.97 -8.69 -28.76
C GLY A 220 -34.76 -9.60 -28.51
N PHE A 221 -34.06 -9.29 -27.43
CA PHE A 221 -32.84 -9.98 -26.99
C PHE A 221 -33.09 -11.24 -26.14
N HIS A 222 -34.26 -11.36 -25.49
CA HIS A 222 -34.56 -12.47 -24.58
C HIS A 222 -35.39 -13.54 -25.29
N ARG A 223 -34.73 -14.60 -25.75
CA ARG A 223 -35.35 -15.71 -26.49
C ARG A 223 -35.27 -17.01 -25.72
N THR A 224 -36.20 -17.92 -26.01
CA THR A 224 -36.10 -19.31 -25.56
C THR A 224 -35.28 -20.10 -26.56
N SER A 225 -34.55 -21.12 -26.11
CA SER A 225 -33.75 -22.00 -27.00
C SER A 225 -34.58 -22.57 -28.16
N SER A 226 -35.85 -22.90 -27.92
CA SER A 226 -36.85 -23.34 -28.90
C SER A 226 -37.22 -22.30 -29.99
N GLN A 227 -36.78 -21.05 -29.87
CA GLN A 227 -36.99 -19.99 -30.87
C GLN A 227 -35.74 -19.70 -31.70
N ASP A 228 -34.54 -19.98 -31.18
CA ASP A 228 -33.30 -19.90 -31.95
C ASP A 228 -33.09 -21.18 -32.78
N TYR A 229 -33.45 -22.36 -32.25
CA TYR A 229 -33.59 -23.58 -33.07
C TYR A 229 -34.68 -23.40 -34.14
N GLY A 230 -34.28 -23.45 -35.42
CA GLY A 230 -35.19 -23.27 -36.55
C GLY A 230 -35.51 -21.81 -36.90
N ARG A 231 -34.85 -20.81 -36.28
CA ARG A 231 -35.08 -19.37 -36.56
C ARG A 231 -34.92 -19.01 -38.05
N GLU A 232 -34.00 -19.68 -38.73
CA GLU A 232 -33.67 -19.48 -40.15
C GLU A 232 -34.33 -20.53 -41.07
N ALA A 233 -35.21 -21.39 -40.53
CA ALA A 233 -35.91 -22.41 -41.32
C ALA A 233 -36.78 -21.77 -42.42
N ASP A 234 -37.55 -20.74 -42.09
CA ASP A 234 -38.40 -20.01 -43.06
C ASP A 234 -37.59 -19.32 -44.18
N THR A 235 -36.28 -19.10 -43.98
CA THR A 235 -35.34 -18.54 -44.97
C THR A 235 -34.53 -19.60 -45.70
N ALA A 236 -34.73 -20.89 -45.42
CA ALA A 236 -34.02 -21.98 -46.08
C ALA A 236 -34.57 -22.23 -47.50
N ASN A 237 -33.67 -22.56 -48.44
CA ASN A 237 -34.02 -22.87 -49.83
C ASN A 237 -34.66 -24.27 -49.96
N TYR A 238 -35.95 -24.38 -49.60
CA TYR A 238 -36.72 -25.62 -49.70
C TYR A 238 -36.96 -26.04 -51.16
N ALA A 239 -36.19 -27.01 -51.65
CA ALA A 239 -36.46 -27.70 -52.91
C ALA A 239 -37.56 -28.75 -52.75
N LYS A 240 -38.34 -28.99 -53.83
CA LYS A 240 -39.26 -30.13 -53.89
C LYS A 240 -38.45 -31.44 -53.98
N PRO A 241 -38.88 -32.53 -53.31
CA PRO A 241 -38.16 -33.81 -53.37
C PRO A 241 -38.14 -34.38 -54.79
N LYS A 242 -36.98 -34.89 -55.22
CA LYS A 242 -36.76 -35.45 -56.57
C LYS A 242 -37.75 -36.58 -56.91
N TYR A 243 -38.13 -37.38 -55.92
CA TYR A 243 -39.09 -38.48 -56.04
C TYR A 243 -40.20 -38.31 -55.01
N GLY A 244 -41.32 -37.72 -55.43
CA GLY A 244 -42.56 -37.65 -54.65
C GLY A 244 -43.67 -38.44 -55.35
N ASN A 245 -44.43 -39.24 -54.59
CA ASN A 245 -45.49 -40.10 -55.13
C ASN A 245 -46.60 -39.26 -55.80
N LYS A 246 -46.72 -39.35 -57.13
CA LYS A 246 -47.73 -38.64 -57.91
C LYS A 246 -49.04 -39.47 -57.94
N PRO A 247 -50.20 -38.91 -57.53
CA PRO A 247 -51.46 -39.65 -57.49
C PRO A 247 -52.13 -39.73 -58.88
N VAL A 248 -51.45 -40.35 -59.84
CA VAL A 248 -51.82 -40.37 -61.28
C VAL A 248 -53.25 -40.87 -61.50
N ILE A 249 -53.63 -42.00 -60.87
CA ILE A 249 -54.98 -42.57 -60.95
C ILE A 249 -56.06 -41.53 -60.56
N LYS A 250 -55.86 -40.81 -59.45
CA LYS A 250 -56.79 -39.79 -58.94
C LYS A 250 -56.86 -38.55 -59.86
N GLN A 251 -55.79 -38.26 -60.60
CA GLN A 251 -55.73 -37.13 -61.54
C GLN A 251 -56.29 -37.47 -62.93
N GLN A 252 -56.17 -38.72 -63.38
CA GLN A 252 -56.50 -39.13 -64.74
C GLN A 252 -57.86 -39.83 -64.86
N MET A 253 -58.18 -40.79 -63.99
CA MET A 253 -59.41 -41.59 -64.12
C MET A 253 -60.66 -40.85 -63.64
N TYR A 254 -60.55 -40.04 -62.59
CA TYR A 254 -61.68 -39.33 -62.00
C TYR A 254 -61.84 -37.93 -62.61
N ARG A 255 -63.04 -37.62 -63.10
CA ARG A 255 -63.44 -36.31 -63.64
C ARG A 255 -64.52 -35.71 -62.75
N ARG A 256 -64.43 -34.41 -62.44
CA ARG A 256 -65.22 -33.81 -61.35
C ARG A 256 -66.75 -33.86 -61.55
N THR A 257 -67.24 -33.49 -62.74
CA THR A 257 -68.68 -33.24 -62.97
C THR A 257 -69.20 -33.50 -64.39
N LYS A 258 -68.36 -33.93 -65.36
CA LYS A 258 -68.80 -34.15 -66.75
C LYS A 258 -69.08 -35.64 -67.03
N ILE A 259 -70.32 -35.93 -67.43
CA ILE A 259 -70.78 -37.25 -67.89
C ILE A 259 -70.44 -37.43 -69.38
N PHE A 260 -70.77 -36.43 -70.21
CA PHE A 260 -70.46 -36.42 -71.64
C PHE A 260 -69.36 -35.40 -71.95
N PHE A 261 -68.50 -35.73 -72.92
CA PHE A 261 -67.42 -34.89 -73.42
C PHE A 261 -67.67 -34.54 -74.90
N PRO A 262 -67.32 -33.32 -75.35
CA PRO A 262 -67.50 -32.93 -76.75
C PRO A 262 -66.65 -33.82 -77.67
N ALA A 263 -67.20 -34.20 -78.83
CA ALA A 263 -66.68 -35.27 -79.68
C ALA A 263 -65.26 -35.05 -80.27
N LYS A 264 -64.71 -33.83 -80.16
CA LYS A 264 -63.29 -33.51 -80.39
C LYS A 264 -62.90 -32.23 -79.64
N THR A 265 -62.02 -32.38 -78.65
CA THR A 265 -61.10 -31.29 -78.26
C THR A 265 -59.68 -31.80 -78.42
N LEU A 266 -59.10 -31.58 -79.60
CA LEU A 266 -57.67 -31.79 -79.87
C LEU A 266 -56.86 -30.69 -79.15
N LEU A 267 -56.80 -30.79 -77.82
CA LEU A 267 -55.80 -30.08 -77.04
C LEU A 267 -54.49 -30.87 -77.20
N GLY A 268 -53.52 -30.27 -77.89
CA GLY A 268 -52.22 -30.90 -78.12
C GLY A 268 -51.54 -31.25 -76.81
N PHE A 269 -50.85 -32.39 -76.78
CA PHE A 269 -49.94 -32.72 -75.69
C PHE A 269 -48.80 -31.69 -75.68
N PRO A 270 -48.58 -30.93 -74.59
CA PRO A 270 -47.33 -30.23 -74.41
C PRO A 270 -46.22 -31.26 -74.15
N ALA A 271 -45.05 -31.05 -74.78
CA ALA A 271 -43.81 -31.71 -74.44
C ALA A 271 -43.17 -31.09 -73.19
#